data_AF-A0A2V6FKP2-F1
#
_entry.id   AF-A0A2V6FKP2-F1
#
_cell.length_a   1.000
_cell.length_b   1.000
_cell.length_c   1.000
_cell.angle_alpha   90.00
_cell.angle_beta   90.00
_cell.angle_gamma   90.00
#
_symmetry.space_group_name_H-M   'P 1'
#
loop_
_entity.id
_entity.type
_entity.pdbx_description
1 polymer ?
#
loop_
_entity_poly.entity_id
_entity_poly.type
_entity_poly.pdbx_seq_one_letter_code
_entity_poly.pdbx_strand_id
1 'polypeptide(L)'
;MASNPMSQMRHKFVLALSSFALVACLSGCCRPEIIGSVPNTLRPQETDNWCWAATTQMLAEYLGLSITQCALANHRFNKTNCCTEQTSGTPCPKTDDCNTPGWVDLDFAGAKSSESGSALPWDSVKSQIYCAKKPMGYAYGTPGVVGHVVVIKGYVSVGNTNYVVLNDPWSPCQGAERLLEYSSYADPPGTATHWNTWYDIAKK
;
A
#
# COMPACT_ATOMS: atom_id res chain seq x y z
N MET A 1 -74.22 4.79 -59.73
CA MET A 1 -73.91 3.75 -60.73
C MET A 1 -72.41 3.78 -60.99
N ALA A 2 -71.74 2.64 -60.81
CA ALA A 2 -70.40 2.25 -61.31
C ALA A 2 -69.21 3.18 -60.96
N SER A 3 -67.98 2.77 -60.69
CA SER A 3 -67.26 1.49 -60.61
C SER A 3 -65.83 1.82 -60.11
N ASN A 4 -65.21 0.91 -59.33
CA ASN A 4 -63.78 0.90 -58.95
C ASN A 4 -62.90 0.52 -60.19
N PRO A 5 -61.53 0.45 -60.20
CA PRO A 5 -60.53 0.59 -59.11
C PRO A 5 -59.14 1.22 -59.49
N MET A 6 -58.22 1.18 -58.52
CA MET A 6 -56.76 0.96 -58.63
C MET A 6 -55.80 2.13 -58.94
N SER A 7 -54.99 2.49 -57.94
CA SER A 7 -53.52 2.53 -58.08
C SER A 7 -52.86 2.55 -56.69
N GLN A 8 -52.08 1.50 -56.39
CA GLN A 8 -51.17 1.44 -55.25
C GLN A 8 -49.97 2.35 -55.49
N MET A 9 -49.54 3.11 -54.47
CA MET A 9 -48.11 3.29 -54.26
C MET A 9 -47.78 3.52 -52.79
N ARG A 10 -47.14 2.51 -52.21
CA ARG A 10 -46.55 2.52 -50.87
C ARG A 10 -45.38 3.50 -50.82
N HIS A 11 -45.36 4.42 -49.87
CA HIS A 11 -44.14 5.07 -49.43
C HIS A 11 -44.02 4.99 -47.91
N LYS A 12 -42.86 4.47 -47.50
CA LYS A 12 -42.53 3.92 -46.19
C LYS A 12 -42.36 5.06 -45.19
N PHE A 13 -43.05 4.98 -44.06
CA PHE A 13 -42.66 5.74 -42.86
C PHE A 13 -41.32 5.20 -42.38
N VAL A 14 -40.24 5.95 -42.62
CA VAL A 14 -38.97 5.74 -41.94
C VAL A 14 -39.10 6.42 -40.57
N LEU A 15 -39.58 5.67 -39.58
CA LEU A 15 -39.37 6.05 -38.18
C LEU A 15 -37.91 5.78 -37.86
N ALA A 16 -37.12 6.86 -37.80
CA ALA A 16 -35.80 6.82 -37.19
C ALA A 16 -35.98 6.62 -35.68
N LEU A 17 -35.95 5.36 -35.22
CA LEU A 17 -35.69 5.07 -33.81
C LEU A 17 -34.21 5.36 -33.55
N SER A 18 -33.93 6.56 -33.05
CA SER A 18 -32.65 6.87 -32.43
C SER A 18 -32.62 6.16 -31.07
N SER A 19 -32.19 4.90 -31.08
CA SER A 19 -31.91 4.14 -29.87
C SER A 19 -30.65 4.70 -29.22
N PHE A 20 -30.82 5.65 -28.29
CA PHE A 20 -29.78 6.00 -27.33
C PHE A 20 -29.59 4.80 -26.40
N ALA A 21 -28.73 3.87 -26.78
CA ALA A 21 -28.22 2.85 -25.88
C ALA A 21 -27.38 3.56 -24.82
N LEU A 22 -28.01 3.90 -23.69
CA LEU A 22 -27.31 4.33 -22.50
C LEU A 22 -26.51 3.13 -21.99
N VAL A 23 -25.28 2.97 -22.49
CA VAL A 23 -24.31 2.05 -21.92
C VAL A 23 -23.95 2.62 -20.56
N ALA A 24 -24.71 2.23 -19.53
CA ALA A 24 -24.30 2.41 -18.16
C ALA A 24 -23.03 1.57 -17.98
N CYS A 25 -21.87 2.20 -18.11
CA CYS A 25 -20.63 1.63 -17.65
C CYS A 25 -20.84 1.30 -16.17
N LEU A 26 -21.05 0.02 -15.87
CA LEU A 26 -20.95 -0.53 -14.53
C LEU A 26 -19.47 -0.50 -14.11
N SER A 27 -18.90 0.70 -14.01
CA SER A 27 -17.76 0.95 -13.16
C SER A 27 -18.32 0.75 -11.75
N GLY A 28 -18.36 -0.50 -11.28
CA GLY A 28 -18.86 -0.83 -9.96
C GLY A 28 -18.14 0.07 -8.96
N CYS A 29 -18.86 1.00 -8.35
CA CYS A 29 -18.32 1.82 -7.26
C CYS A 29 -17.77 0.84 -6.23
N CYS A 30 -16.46 0.85 -6.02
CA CYS A 30 -15.88 -0.02 -5.01
C CYS A 30 -16.51 0.36 -3.67
N ARG A 31 -17.08 -0.62 -2.97
CA ARG A 31 -17.70 -0.46 -1.65
C ARG A 31 -16.89 -1.30 -0.66
N PRO A 32 -15.92 -0.68 0.04
CA PRO A 32 -15.14 -1.40 1.04
C PRO A 32 -16.03 -1.98 2.15
N GLU A 33 -15.81 -3.26 2.47
CA GLU A 33 -16.44 -3.91 3.63
C GLU A 33 -15.85 -3.38 4.95
N ILE A 34 -16.39 -3.84 6.08
CA ILE A 34 -15.89 -3.48 7.42
C ILE A 34 -14.49 -4.04 7.71
N ILE A 35 -14.03 -5.02 6.94
CA ILE A 35 -12.71 -5.63 7.04
C ILE A 35 -12.12 -5.78 5.64
N GLY A 36 -10.81 -5.58 5.52
CA GLY A 36 -10.09 -5.79 4.27
C GLY A 36 -8.62 -6.02 4.52
N SER A 37 -8.01 -6.88 3.72
CA SER A 37 -6.56 -7.11 3.77
C SER A 37 -6.00 -7.47 2.40
N VAL A 38 -4.70 -7.30 2.27
CA VAL A 38 -3.91 -7.79 1.14
C VAL A 38 -2.84 -8.77 1.64
N PRO A 39 -2.47 -9.79 0.85
CA PRO A 39 -1.41 -10.70 1.21
C PRO A 39 -0.06 -9.97 1.15
N ASN A 40 0.46 -9.56 2.31
CA ASN A 40 1.78 -8.99 2.43
C ASN A 40 2.59 -9.83 3.43
N THR A 41 3.72 -10.38 2.96
CA THR A 41 4.59 -11.23 3.77
C THR A 41 5.37 -10.38 4.74
N LEU A 42 5.26 -10.67 6.04
CA LEU A 42 6.05 -10.01 7.07
C LEU A 42 7.54 -10.33 6.86
N ARG A 43 8.37 -9.28 6.81
CA ARG A 43 9.82 -9.36 6.84
C ARG A 43 10.31 -8.62 8.08
N PRO A 44 10.88 -9.30 9.08
CA PRO A 44 11.56 -8.64 10.18
C PRO A 44 12.74 -7.83 9.68
N GLN A 45 13.12 -6.77 10.38
CA GLN A 45 14.39 -6.10 10.11
C GLN A 45 15.57 -7.02 10.43
N GLU A 46 16.61 -7.01 9.60
CA GLU A 46 17.78 -7.90 9.75
C GLU A 46 18.87 -7.34 10.67
N THR A 47 18.72 -6.08 11.10
CA THR A 47 19.55 -5.41 12.09
C THR A 47 18.75 -4.27 12.72
N ASP A 48 19.22 -3.70 13.82
CA ASP A 48 18.65 -2.46 14.37
C ASP A 48 18.61 -1.34 13.32
N ASN A 49 17.67 -0.40 13.49
CA ASN A 49 17.48 0.75 12.60
C ASN A 49 17.17 0.44 11.11
N TRP A 50 16.86 -0.83 10.76
CA TRP A 50 16.54 -1.26 9.39
C TRP A 50 15.04 -1.46 9.13
N CYS A 51 14.17 -0.91 9.97
CA CYS A 51 12.71 -0.93 9.74
C CYS A 51 12.31 -0.38 8.36
N TRP A 52 13.07 0.60 7.85
CA TRP A 52 12.90 1.17 6.51
C TRP A 52 13.24 0.18 5.39
N ALA A 53 14.31 -0.62 5.54
CA ALA A 53 14.74 -1.58 4.54
C ALA A 53 13.77 -2.76 4.50
N ALA A 54 13.37 -3.26 5.67
CA ALA A 54 12.36 -4.30 5.81
C ALA A 54 11.01 -3.88 5.23
N THR A 55 10.55 -2.66 5.53
CA THR A 55 9.31 -2.10 4.95
C THR A 55 9.41 -1.98 3.44
N THR A 56 10.53 -1.50 2.91
CA THR A 56 10.75 -1.42 1.46
C THR A 56 10.68 -2.80 0.82
N GLN A 57 11.35 -3.80 1.40
CA GLN A 57 11.29 -5.19 0.93
C GLN A 57 9.86 -5.72 0.93
N MET A 58 9.10 -5.55 2.01
CA MET A 58 7.72 -6.01 2.09
C MET A 58 6.84 -5.39 1.00
N LEU A 59 6.95 -4.08 0.76
CA LEU A 59 6.18 -3.39 -0.27
C LEU A 59 6.62 -3.79 -1.69
N ALA A 60 7.91 -3.99 -1.92
CA ALA A 60 8.45 -4.43 -3.21
C ALA A 60 8.05 -5.88 -3.53
N GLU A 61 8.15 -6.80 -2.56
CA GLU A 61 7.74 -8.20 -2.71
C GLU A 61 6.25 -8.33 -2.99
N TYR A 62 5.41 -7.46 -2.42
CA TYR A 62 3.98 -7.41 -2.75
C TYR A 62 3.74 -7.18 -4.25
N LEU A 63 4.57 -6.33 -4.85
CA LEU A 63 4.54 -6.06 -6.29
C LEU A 63 5.20 -7.18 -7.10
N GLY A 64 5.77 -8.21 -6.48
CA GLY A 64 6.54 -9.25 -7.16
C GLY A 64 7.91 -8.76 -7.62
N LEU A 65 8.48 -7.78 -6.94
CA LEU A 65 9.86 -7.32 -7.11
C LEU A 65 10.73 -7.98 -6.04
N SER A 66 11.95 -8.40 -6.42
CA SER A 66 12.88 -9.07 -5.51
C SER A 66 14.00 -8.11 -5.12
N ILE A 67 14.00 -7.67 -3.86
CA ILE A 67 15.05 -6.84 -3.27
C ILE A 67 15.34 -7.33 -1.84
N THR A 68 16.59 -7.26 -1.40
CA THR A 68 16.96 -7.62 -0.02
C THR A 68 17.26 -6.37 0.80
N GLN A 69 17.09 -6.46 2.12
CA GLN A 69 17.46 -5.36 3.04
C GLN A 69 18.94 -5.01 2.92
N CYS A 70 19.78 -6.01 2.72
CA CYS A 70 21.21 -5.85 2.48
C CYS A 70 21.50 -5.07 1.19
N ALA A 71 20.79 -5.34 0.10
CA ALA A 71 20.94 -4.60 -1.15
C ALA A 71 20.52 -3.13 -0.98
N LEU A 72 19.42 -2.90 -0.27
CA LEU A 72 18.94 -1.55 0.08
C LEU A 72 19.95 -0.79 0.94
N ALA A 73 20.50 -1.42 1.98
CA ALA A 73 21.50 -0.82 2.85
C ALA A 73 22.82 -0.52 2.12
N ASN A 74 23.32 -1.48 1.33
CA ASN A 74 24.51 -1.28 0.51
C ASN A 74 24.33 -0.12 -0.48
N HIS A 75 23.17 -0.05 -1.14
CA HIS A 75 22.84 1.05 -2.04
C HIS A 75 22.81 2.40 -1.30
N ARG A 76 22.06 2.48 -0.20
CA ARG A 76 21.87 3.71 0.57
C ARG A 76 23.19 4.26 1.12
N PHE A 77 24.05 3.38 1.63
CA PHE A 77 25.29 3.79 2.30
C PHE A 77 26.53 3.72 1.40
N ASN A 78 26.35 3.41 0.12
CA ASN A 78 27.44 3.20 -0.84
C ASN A 78 28.50 2.21 -0.31
N LYS A 79 28.02 1.08 0.19
CA LYS A 79 28.81 0.00 0.81
C LYS A 79 28.56 -1.32 0.09
N THR A 80 29.36 -2.33 0.42
CA THR A 80 29.23 -3.70 -0.12
C THR A 80 29.16 -4.76 0.97
N ASN A 81 29.44 -4.39 2.23
CA ASN A 81 29.58 -5.28 3.37
C ASN A 81 28.34 -5.29 4.28
N CYS A 82 27.25 -4.58 3.99
CA CYS A 82 26.08 -4.53 4.87
C CYS A 82 25.41 -5.90 5.11
N CYS A 83 25.66 -6.88 4.24
CA CYS A 83 25.15 -8.26 4.42
C CYS A 83 25.97 -9.09 5.42
N THR A 84 27.14 -8.60 5.82
CA THR A 84 28.04 -9.31 6.74
C THR A 84 27.34 -9.52 8.07
N GLU A 85 27.40 -10.75 8.58
CA GLU A 85 26.89 -11.09 9.90
C GLU A 85 27.67 -10.34 10.97
N GLN A 86 26.99 -9.79 11.97
CA GLN A 86 27.68 -9.17 13.12
C GLN A 86 28.47 -10.22 13.92
N THR A 87 27.89 -11.41 14.06
CA THR A 87 28.52 -12.58 14.68
C THR A 87 28.52 -13.72 13.67
N SER A 88 29.70 -14.25 13.36
CA SER A 88 29.87 -15.36 12.39
C SER A 88 28.99 -16.56 12.75
N GLY A 89 28.24 -17.05 11.77
CA GLY A 89 27.28 -18.16 11.92
C GLY A 89 25.90 -17.72 12.40
N THR A 90 25.71 -16.42 12.66
CA THR A 90 24.43 -15.86 13.08
C THR A 90 23.94 -14.91 11.98
N PRO A 91 22.89 -15.27 11.20
CA PRO A 91 22.47 -14.49 10.04
C PRO A 91 21.94 -13.09 10.40
N CYS A 92 21.69 -12.84 11.68
CA CYS A 92 21.10 -11.63 12.22
C CYS A 92 21.51 -11.43 13.70
N PRO A 93 21.94 -10.24 14.13
CA PRO A 93 22.01 -9.00 13.35
C PRO A 93 23.11 -8.99 12.26
N LYS A 94 22.92 -8.14 11.25
CA LYS A 94 23.95 -7.69 10.30
C LYS A 94 24.92 -6.69 10.94
N THR A 95 26.07 -6.50 10.29
CA THR A 95 27.16 -5.62 10.75
C THR A 95 26.71 -4.22 11.18
N ASP A 96 27.30 -3.75 12.28
CA ASP A 96 27.07 -2.40 12.79
C ASP A 96 27.54 -1.29 11.83
N ASP A 97 28.41 -1.59 10.86
CA ASP A 97 28.88 -0.63 9.85
C ASP A 97 27.75 -0.06 8.98
N CYS A 98 26.59 -0.72 8.96
CA CYS A 98 25.39 -0.27 8.26
C CYS A 98 24.18 -0.08 9.17
N ASN A 99 24.35 -0.18 10.49
CA ASN A 99 23.28 -0.01 11.48
C ASN A 99 22.92 1.46 11.62
N THR A 100 22.14 1.98 10.68
CA THR A 100 21.80 3.40 10.56
C THR A 100 20.35 3.56 10.10
N PRO A 101 19.59 4.50 10.71
CA PRO A 101 18.21 4.75 10.33
C PRO A 101 18.11 5.32 8.92
N GLY A 102 16.92 5.18 8.31
CA GLY A 102 16.68 5.62 6.94
C GLY A 102 15.20 5.69 6.62
N TRP A 103 14.92 6.08 5.38
CA TRP A 103 13.59 6.09 4.79
C TRP A 103 13.44 4.94 3.80
N VAL A 104 12.21 4.57 3.48
CA VAL A 104 11.95 3.56 2.44
C VAL A 104 12.58 4.00 1.12
N ASP A 105 13.02 3.02 0.33
CA ASP A 105 13.66 3.26 -0.97
C ASP A 105 12.98 2.45 -2.06
N LEU A 106 11.70 2.79 -2.29
CA LEU A 106 10.87 2.15 -3.31
C LEU A 106 11.43 2.38 -4.71
N ASP A 107 12.07 3.54 -4.94
CA ASP A 107 12.67 3.89 -6.21
C ASP A 107 13.76 2.88 -6.61
N PHE A 108 14.74 2.64 -5.74
CA PHE A 108 15.78 1.65 -5.97
C PHE A 108 15.23 0.22 -6.07
N ALA A 109 14.17 -0.09 -5.33
CA ALA A 109 13.51 -1.39 -5.39
C ALA A 109 12.72 -1.64 -6.71
N GLY A 110 12.63 -0.65 -7.61
CA GLY A 110 11.87 -0.76 -8.87
C GLY A 110 10.37 -0.45 -8.73
N ALA A 111 9.99 0.19 -7.64
CA ALA A 111 8.64 0.61 -7.31
C ALA A 111 8.49 2.14 -7.28
N LYS A 112 7.25 2.60 -7.24
CA LYS A 112 6.87 4.00 -7.05
C LYS A 112 5.65 4.09 -6.13
N SER A 113 5.47 5.24 -5.51
CA SER A 113 4.35 5.55 -4.62
C SER A 113 4.00 7.02 -4.68
N SER A 114 2.79 7.35 -4.24
CA SER A 114 2.44 8.68 -3.77
C SER A 114 2.81 8.82 -2.29
N GLU A 115 3.00 10.04 -1.82
CA GLU A 115 3.38 10.33 -0.43
C GLU A 115 2.45 11.36 0.21
N SER A 116 2.28 11.25 1.53
CA SER A 116 1.47 12.17 2.34
C SER A 116 2.12 12.34 3.71
N GLY A 117 2.50 13.56 4.07
CA GLY A 117 3.04 13.87 5.40
C GLY A 117 2.05 13.73 6.57
N SER A 118 0.81 13.31 6.28
CA SER A 118 -0.24 13.02 7.25
C SER A 118 -0.94 11.71 6.92
N ALA A 119 -1.68 11.19 7.90
CA ALA A 119 -2.51 10.01 7.69
C ALA A 119 -3.56 10.23 6.59
N LEU A 120 -3.77 9.18 5.80
CA LEU A 120 -4.86 9.17 4.85
C LEU A 120 -6.21 9.11 5.59
N PRO A 121 -7.26 9.78 5.07
CA PRO A 121 -8.62 9.60 5.58
C PRO A 121 -9.03 8.14 5.61
N TRP A 122 -9.89 7.76 6.56
CA TRP A 122 -10.31 6.36 6.73
C TRP A 122 -10.86 5.72 5.44
N ASP A 123 -11.67 6.45 4.68
CA ASP A 123 -12.18 5.95 3.40
C ASP A 123 -11.07 5.75 2.35
N SER A 124 -10.01 6.56 2.40
CA SER A 124 -8.83 6.37 1.55
C SER A 124 -8.02 5.15 1.96
N VAL A 125 -7.82 4.90 3.26
CA VAL A 125 -7.20 3.66 3.77
C VAL A 125 -7.95 2.44 3.27
N LYS A 126 -9.28 2.43 3.44
CA LYS A 126 -10.14 1.35 2.93
C LYS A 126 -10.04 1.21 1.42
N SER A 127 -9.99 2.31 0.68
CA SER A 127 -9.89 2.30 -0.78
C SER A 127 -8.54 1.72 -1.26
N GLN A 128 -7.43 2.07 -0.61
CA GLN A 128 -6.11 1.52 -0.91
C GLN A 128 -6.10 -0.01 -0.73
N ILE A 129 -6.55 -0.48 0.44
CA ILE A 129 -6.48 -1.90 0.79
C ILE A 129 -7.54 -2.72 0.08
N TYR A 130 -8.81 -2.32 0.13
CA TYR A 130 -9.93 -3.13 -0.36
C TYR A 130 -10.12 -3.02 -1.87
N CYS A 131 -10.05 -1.80 -2.41
CA CYS A 131 -10.38 -1.53 -3.82
C CYS A 131 -9.16 -1.68 -4.70
N ALA A 132 -8.10 -0.92 -4.40
CA ALA A 132 -6.89 -0.92 -5.21
C ALA A 132 -6.03 -2.16 -4.97
N LYS A 133 -6.28 -2.90 -3.87
CA LYS A 133 -5.44 -4.02 -3.41
C LYS A 133 -3.99 -3.57 -3.31
N LYS A 134 -3.73 -2.55 -2.49
CA LYS A 134 -2.40 -1.99 -2.29
C LYS A 134 -2.12 -1.82 -0.80
N PRO A 135 -1.04 -2.44 -0.27
CA PRO A 135 -0.54 -2.08 1.04
C PRO A 135 0.09 -0.67 1.00
N MET A 136 0.29 -0.09 2.18
CA MET A 136 0.85 1.26 2.34
C MET A 136 2.04 1.20 3.30
N GLY A 137 3.00 2.09 3.11
CA GLY A 137 4.02 2.36 4.13
C GLY A 137 3.53 3.42 5.11
N TYR A 138 3.90 3.31 6.38
CA TYR A 138 3.58 4.29 7.42
C TYR A 138 4.82 4.54 8.29
N ALA A 139 5.19 5.80 8.43
CA ALA A 139 6.25 6.23 9.33
C ALA A 139 5.74 7.18 10.42
N TYR A 140 6.27 6.99 11.62
CA TYR A 140 6.00 7.82 12.78
C TYR A 140 7.20 7.86 13.72
N GLY A 141 7.26 8.86 14.59
CA GLY A 141 8.30 8.93 15.61
C GLY A 141 8.30 10.25 16.36
N THR A 142 9.16 10.34 17.37
CA THR A 142 9.40 11.58 18.12
C THR A 142 10.54 12.35 17.46
N PRO A 143 10.40 13.67 17.20
CA PRO A 143 11.51 14.46 16.67
C PRO A 143 12.78 14.31 17.50
N GLY A 144 13.91 14.04 16.84
CA GLY A 144 15.21 13.80 17.49
C GLY A 144 15.45 12.37 17.97
N VAL A 145 14.48 11.46 17.81
CA VAL A 145 14.61 10.01 18.07
C VAL A 145 14.53 9.27 16.74
N VAL A 146 15.14 8.08 16.64
CA VAL A 146 14.92 7.18 15.50
C VAL A 146 13.43 6.81 15.45
N GLY A 147 12.77 7.18 14.35
CA GLY A 147 11.38 6.78 14.12
C GLY A 147 11.26 5.34 13.65
N HIS A 148 10.04 4.96 13.32
CA HIS A 148 9.70 3.62 12.90
C HIS A 148 8.92 3.64 11.60
N VAL A 149 9.17 2.65 10.76
CA VAL A 149 8.46 2.46 9.49
C VAL A 149 7.88 1.05 9.45
N VAL A 150 6.58 0.97 9.14
CA VAL A 150 5.80 -0.27 9.10
C VAL A 150 4.97 -0.34 7.81
N VAL A 151 4.41 -1.52 7.51
CA VAL A 151 3.44 -1.69 6.42
C VAL A 151 2.03 -1.78 6.96
N ILE A 152 1.11 -0.96 6.47
CA ILE A 152 -0.34 -1.16 6.61
C ILE A 152 -0.80 -2.12 5.51
N LYS A 153 -1.22 -3.32 5.90
CA LYS A 153 -1.67 -4.40 4.98
C LYS A 153 -3.17 -4.69 5.08
N GLY A 154 -3.86 -4.08 6.04
CA GLY A 154 -5.25 -4.38 6.29
C GLY A 154 -5.92 -3.32 7.15
N TYR A 155 -7.22 -3.50 7.32
CA TYR A 155 -8.03 -2.70 8.22
C TYR A 155 -9.22 -3.52 8.72
N VAL A 156 -9.77 -3.12 9.88
CA VAL A 156 -11.00 -3.68 10.43
C VAL A 156 -11.74 -2.63 11.26
N SER A 157 -13.07 -2.60 11.16
CA SER A 157 -13.95 -1.83 12.05
C SER A 157 -14.63 -2.79 13.02
N VAL A 158 -14.49 -2.54 14.33
CA VAL A 158 -15.13 -3.30 15.41
C VAL A 158 -15.94 -2.33 16.27
N GLY A 159 -17.26 -2.46 16.25
CA GLY A 159 -18.14 -1.45 16.85
C GLY A 159 -17.91 -0.08 16.22
N ASN A 160 -17.58 0.92 17.06
CA ASN A 160 -17.30 2.29 16.61
C ASN A 160 -15.79 2.57 16.48
N THR A 161 -14.93 1.56 16.62
CA THR A 161 -13.48 1.73 16.57
C THR A 161 -12.92 1.15 15.27
N ASN A 162 -12.07 1.92 14.61
CA ASN A 162 -11.38 1.55 13.38
C ASN A 162 -9.93 1.19 13.69
N TYR A 163 -9.44 0.11 13.07
CA TYR A 163 -8.06 -0.36 13.22
C TYR A 163 -7.42 -0.56 11.86
N VAL A 164 -6.13 -0.28 11.77
CA VAL A 164 -5.26 -0.75 10.69
C VAL A 164 -4.49 -1.99 11.16
N VAL A 165 -4.25 -2.92 10.23
CA VAL A 165 -3.45 -4.12 10.43
C VAL A 165 -2.05 -3.85 9.90
N LEU A 166 -1.05 -3.98 10.76
CA LEU A 166 0.34 -3.66 10.48
C LEU A 166 1.18 -4.92 10.40
N ASN A 167 2.03 -5.00 9.37
CA ASN A 167 3.27 -5.76 9.46
C ASN A 167 4.34 -4.84 10.03
N ASP A 168 4.76 -5.13 11.26
CA ASP A 168 5.80 -4.41 11.99
C ASP A 168 7.13 -5.18 11.89
N PRO A 169 8.19 -4.60 11.29
CA PRO A 169 9.46 -5.29 11.14
C PRO A 169 10.24 -5.43 12.46
N TRP A 170 9.82 -4.77 13.54
CA TRP A 170 10.47 -4.86 14.86
C TRP A 170 9.99 -6.10 15.65
N SER A 171 10.83 -6.80 16.41
CA SER A 171 12.28 -6.60 16.65
C SER A 171 13.14 -7.32 15.60
N PRO A 172 14.47 -7.06 15.54
CA PRO A 172 15.34 -7.74 14.59
C PRO A 172 15.12 -9.26 14.57
N CYS A 173 14.82 -9.78 13.37
CA CYS A 173 14.61 -11.20 13.10
C CYS A 173 13.42 -11.87 13.80
N GLN A 174 12.52 -11.08 14.38
CA GLN A 174 11.25 -11.54 14.91
C GLN A 174 10.09 -10.95 14.12
N GLY A 175 10.01 -9.62 14.05
CA GLY A 175 8.84 -8.91 13.52
C GLY A 175 7.54 -9.26 14.26
N ALA A 176 6.46 -8.55 13.94
CA ALA A 176 5.12 -8.93 14.40
C ALA A 176 4.04 -8.40 13.45
N GLU A 177 2.91 -9.10 13.39
CA GLU A 177 1.67 -8.46 12.94
C GLU A 177 0.99 -7.84 14.16
N ARG A 178 0.49 -6.60 14.04
CA ARG A 178 -0.25 -5.94 15.12
C ARG A 178 -1.40 -5.08 14.62
N LEU A 179 -2.38 -4.87 15.48
CA LEU A 179 -3.44 -3.89 15.27
C LEU A 179 -3.03 -2.53 15.84
N LEU A 180 -3.36 -1.47 15.12
CA LEU A 180 -3.24 -0.09 15.59
C LEU A 180 -4.56 0.60 15.37
N GLU A 181 -5.08 1.31 16.38
CA GLU A 181 -6.25 2.16 16.18
C GLU A 181 -5.97 3.21 15.11
N TYR A 182 -6.93 3.45 14.23
CA TYR A 182 -6.82 4.47 13.18
C TYR A 182 -6.54 5.85 13.78
N SER A 183 -7.10 6.16 14.96
CA SER A 183 -6.81 7.37 15.72
C SER A 183 -5.31 7.51 16.02
N SER A 184 -4.64 6.43 16.45
CA SER A 184 -3.20 6.43 16.70
C SER A 184 -2.34 6.43 15.43
N TYR A 185 -2.86 5.90 14.31
CA TYR A 185 -2.24 6.09 13.00
C TYR A 185 -2.31 7.57 12.55
N ALA A 186 -3.44 8.22 12.80
CA ALA A 186 -3.69 9.62 12.47
C ALA A 186 -2.91 10.59 13.35
N ASP A 187 -2.90 10.33 14.65
CA ASP A 187 -2.27 11.14 15.68
C ASP A 187 -1.58 10.20 16.69
N PRO A 188 -0.30 9.86 16.47
CA PRO A 188 0.43 8.94 17.34
C PRO A 188 0.47 9.42 18.79
N PRO A 189 0.35 8.51 19.77
CA PRO A 189 0.28 8.90 21.18
C PRO A 189 1.62 9.46 21.70
N GLY A 190 1.54 10.26 22.75
CA GLY A 190 2.70 10.79 23.46
C GLY A 190 3.37 11.93 22.71
N THR A 191 4.69 11.85 22.53
CA THR A 191 5.49 12.86 21.81
C THR A 191 5.76 12.47 20.35
N ALA A 192 5.24 11.32 19.92
CA ALA A 192 5.38 10.88 18.55
C ALA A 192 4.44 11.66 17.62
N THR A 193 4.83 11.82 16.37
CA THR A 193 4.01 12.43 15.33
C THR A 193 3.97 11.53 14.10
N HIS A 194 2.91 11.68 13.31
CA HIS A 194 2.86 11.06 11.99
C HIS A 194 3.90 11.73 11.09
N TRP A 195 4.74 10.95 10.42
CA TRP A 195 5.79 11.51 9.56
C TRP A 195 5.49 11.35 8.08
N ASN A 196 5.02 10.16 7.66
CA ASN A 196 4.68 9.94 6.26
C ASN A 196 3.79 8.71 6.07
N THR A 197 2.99 8.75 5.00
CA THR A 197 2.31 7.60 4.42
C THR A 197 2.71 7.46 2.96
N TRP A 198 3.24 6.30 2.58
CA TRP A 198 3.45 5.91 1.18
C TRP A 198 2.26 5.09 0.71
N TYR A 199 1.56 5.55 -0.32
CA TYR A 199 0.34 4.92 -0.82
C TYR A 199 0.36 4.85 -2.35
N ASP A 200 -0.67 4.25 -2.94
CA ASP A 200 -0.76 4.01 -4.38
C ASP A 200 0.42 3.22 -4.96
N ILE A 201 1.07 2.38 -4.14
CA ILE A 201 2.27 1.65 -4.56
C ILE A 201 2.05 0.91 -5.88
N ALA A 202 3.06 0.96 -6.75
CA ALA A 202 3.02 0.32 -8.06
C ALA A 202 4.44 0.00 -8.53
N LYS A 203 4.57 -0.92 -9.49
CA LYS A 203 5.81 -1.04 -10.26
C LYS A 203 6.08 0.26 -11.01
N LYS A 204 7.35 0.58 -11.21
CA LYS A 204 7.74 1.69 -12.07
C LYS A 204 7.23 1.52 -13.49
#